data_AF-A0A536RYC6-F1
#
_entry.id   AF-A0A536RYC6-F1
#
_cell.length_a   1.000
_cell.length_b   1.000
_cell.length_c   1.000
_cell.angle_alpha   90.00
_cell.angle_beta   90.00
_cell.angle_gamma   90.00
#
_symmetry.space_group_name_H-M   'P 1'
#
loop_
_entity.id
_entity.type
_entity.pdbx_description
1 polymer ?
#
loop_
_entity_poly.entity_id
_entity_poly.type
_entity_poly.pdbx_seq_one_letter_code
_entity_poly.pdbx_strand_id
1 'polypeptide(L)'
;MKKARSESAHLLPIQELRWRCDPATLGFETTEVVSPLDGVAGQERAADAIKLALRITAPDYNVFVAGPPGTGRLAVTLDLLRAAAAARPAASDWCYLENFREPDRPIAVELPAGKGRELKADLDEL
;
A
#
# COMPACT_ATOMS: atom_id res chain seq x y z
N MET A 1 -28.50 38.65 -48.83
CA MET A 1 -29.21 37.56 -48.13
C MET A 1 -28.22 36.82 -47.23
N LYS A 2 -28.20 37.13 -45.93
CA LYS A 2 -27.33 36.48 -44.94
C LYS A 2 -28.06 35.23 -44.43
N LYS A 3 -27.50 34.04 -44.66
CA LYS A 3 -27.99 32.79 -44.06
C LYS A 3 -27.87 32.92 -42.54
N ALA A 4 -29.01 32.96 -41.85
CA ALA A 4 -29.06 32.94 -40.40
C ALA A 4 -28.43 31.64 -39.90
N ARG A 5 -27.48 31.74 -38.97
CA ARG A 5 -27.09 30.60 -38.14
C ARG A 5 -28.34 30.10 -37.46
N SER A 6 -28.67 28.82 -37.66
CA SER A 6 -29.57 28.11 -36.78
C SER A 6 -28.85 27.97 -35.44
N GLU A 7 -28.99 28.99 -34.60
CA GLU A 7 -28.41 29.06 -33.26
C GLU A 7 -29.55 28.76 -32.27
N SER A 8 -30.07 27.53 -32.35
CA SER A 8 -30.92 27.00 -31.29
C SER A 8 -30.02 26.70 -30.10
N ALA A 9 -29.83 27.69 -29.23
CA ALA A 9 -29.28 27.48 -27.90
C ALA A 9 -30.15 26.43 -27.21
N HIS A 10 -29.62 25.21 -27.05
CA HIS A 10 -30.33 24.14 -26.36
C HIS A 10 -30.31 24.47 -24.87
N LEU A 11 -31.33 25.21 -24.42
CA LEU A 11 -31.49 25.62 -23.03
C LEU A 11 -31.78 24.37 -22.19
N LEU A 12 -30.86 24.04 -21.29
CA LEU A 12 -31.05 22.95 -20.33
C LEU A 12 -31.84 23.46 -19.12
N PRO A 13 -32.78 22.67 -18.58
CA PRO A 13 -33.44 22.98 -17.33
C PRO A 13 -32.43 22.96 -16.17
N ILE A 14 -32.67 23.78 -15.13
CA ILE A 14 -31.74 23.94 -13.97
C ILE A 14 -31.37 22.61 -13.29
N GLN A 15 -32.25 21.60 -13.39
CA GLN A 15 -32.04 20.29 -12.80
C GLN A 15 -30.96 19.46 -13.53
N GLU A 16 -30.72 19.73 -14.82
CA GLU A 16 -29.72 19.05 -15.64
C GLU A 16 -28.35 19.75 -15.62
N LEU A 17 -28.25 20.91 -14.98
CA LEU A 17 -26.98 21.66 -14.89
C LEU A 17 -25.97 21.05 -13.92
N ARG A 18 -26.37 20.09 -13.08
CA ARG A 18 -25.48 19.37 -12.18
C ARG A 18 -25.96 17.96 -11.94
N TRP A 19 -25.01 17.05 -11.72
CA TRP A 19 -25.31 15.75 -11.16
C TRP A 19 -25.86 15.89 -9.73
N ARG A 20 -26.83 15.05 -9.37
CA ARG A 20 -27.38 14.95 -8.02
C ARG A 20 -27.45 13.49 -7.61
N CYS A 21 -26.91 13.20 -6.42
CA CYS A 21 -27.17 11.95 -5.72
C CYS A 21 -28.49 12.09 -4.97
N ASP A 22 -29.40 11.13 -5.12
CA ASP A 22 -30.57 11.01 -4.25
C ASP A 22 -30.16 10.22 -2.99
N PRO A 23 -30.12 10.84 -1.79
CA PRO A 23 -29.68 10.16 -0.58
C PRO A 23 -30.53 8.94 -0.22
N ALA A 24 -31.81 8.91 -0.61
CA ALA A 24 -32.69 7.77 -0.35
C ALA A 24 -32.21 6.49 -1.06
N THR A 25 -31.42 6.61 -2.13
CA THR A 25 -30.87 5.47 -2.87
C THR A 25 -29.71 4.77 -2.15
N LEU A 26 -29.11 5.40 -1.14
CA LEU A 26 -27.94 4.87 -0.43
C LEU A 26 -28.31 3.78 0.60
N GLY A 27 -29.56 3.77 1.08
CA GLY A 27 -30.05 2.73 1.99
C GLY A 27 -29.54 2.82 3.44
N PHE A 28 -28.92 3.93 3.83
CA PHE A 28 -28.49 4.20 5.21
C PHE A 28 -28.66 5.68 5.57
N GLU A 29 -28.84 5.97 6.87
CA GLU A 29 -28.98 7.35 7.36
C GLU A 29 -27.63 8.01 7.68
N THR A 30 -26.68 7.25 8.24
CA THR A 30 -25.36 7.77 8.65
C THR A 30 -24.23 6.89 8.12
N THR A 31 -23.04 7.45 7.91
CA THR A 31 -21.87 6.68 7.47
C THR A 31 -21.26 5.82 8.58
N GLU A 32 -21.73 5.94 9.83
CA GLU A 32 -21.25 5.15 10.96
C GLU A 32 -21.62 3.67 10.84
N VAL A 33 -22.72 3.37 10.14
CA VAL A 33 -23.16 1.99 9.89
C VAL A 33 -22.49 1.36 8.66
N VAL A 34 -21.72 2.15 7.89
CA VAL A 34 -21.05 1.68 6.68
C VAL A 34 -19.73 1.05 7.08
N SER A 35 -19.57 -0.25 6.80
CA SER A 35 -18.30 -0.93 7.01
C SER A 35 -17.20 -0.30 6.17
N PRO A 36 -15.97 -0.16 6.72
CA PRO A 36 -14.83 0.30 5.95
C PRO A 36 -14.65 -0.54 4.68
N LEU A 37 -14.23 0.11 3.60
CA LEU A 37 -13.93 -0.60 2.36
C LEU A 37 -12.72 -1.51 2.55
N ASP A 38 -12.86 -2.78 2.19
CA ASP A 38 -11.73 -3.68 2.08
C ASP A 38 -10.93 -3.37 0.80
N GLY A 39 -9.70 -2.90 0.98
CA GLY A 39 -8.81 -2.57 -0.12
C GLY A 39 -8.98 -1.14 -0.63
N VAL A 40 -8.89 -0.96 -1.96
CA VAL A 40 -8.71 0.37 -2.57
C VAL A 40 -9.67 0.56 -3.72
N ALA A 41 -10.54 1.56 -3.59
CA ALA A 41 -11.47 1.92 -4.65
C ALA A 41 -10.73 2.42 -5.91
N GLY A 42 -10.99 1.79 -7.05
CA GLY A 42 -10.52 2.25 -8.37
C GLY A 42 -9.01 2.07 -8.61
N GLN A 43 -8.34 1.23 -7.82
CA GLN A 43 -6.91 0.93 -7.97
C GLN A 43 -6.64 -0.58 -8.07
N GLU A 44 -7.60 -1.35 -8.58
CA GLU A 44 -7.56 -2.81 -8.64
C GLU A 44 -6.31 -3.31 -9.40
N ARG A 45 -6.01 -2.70 -10.55
CA ARG A 45 -4.81 -3.02 -11.34
C ARG A 45 -3.52 -2.82 -10.55
N ALA A 46 -3.41 -1.74 -9.77
CA ALA A 46 -2.22 -1.46 -8.98
C ALA A 46 -2.09 -2.45 -7.81
N ALA A 47 -3.20 -2.74 -7.13
CA ALA A 47 -3.25 -3.72 -6.06
C ALA A 47 -2.84 -5.12 -6.56
N ASP A 48 -3.32 -5.54 -7.72
CA ASP A 48 -3.00 -6.85 -8.30
C ASP A 48 -1.53 -6.95 -8.72
N ALA A 49 -0.94 -5.88 -9.26
CA ALA A 49 0.48 -5.84 -9.58
C ALA A 49 1.36 -6.00 -8.32
N ILE A 50 1.00 -5.34 -7.21
CA ILE A 50 1.68 -5.48 -5.93
C ILE A 50 1.53 -6.91 -5.39
N LYS A 51 0.31 -7.46 -5.39
CA LYS A 51 0.04 -8.85 -4.96
C LYS A 51 0.83 -9.87 -5.76
N LEU A 52 0.94 -9.69 -7.08
CA LEU A 52 1.75 -10.55 -7.94
C LEU A 52 3.22 -10.49 -7.53
N ALA A 53 3.77 -9.29 -7.38
CA ALA A 53 5.16 -9.13 -6.99
C ALA A 53 5.48 -9.71 -5.61
N LEU A 54 4.54 -9.61 -4.65
CA LEU A 54 4.70 -10.23 -3.34
C LEU A 54 4.78 -11.77 -3.41
N ARG A 55 4.27 -12.40 -4.47
CA ARG A 55 4.37 -13.85 -4.68
C ARG A 55 5.69 -14.27 -5.32
N ILE A 56 6.46 -13.34 -5.89
CA ILE A 56 7.75 -13.64 -6.51
C ILE A 56 8.80 -13.74 -5.40
N THR A 57 9.46 -14.89 -5.29
CA THR A 57 10.52 -15.15 -4.30
C THR A 57 11.92 -15.11 -4.92
N ALA A 58 12.01 -14.90 -6.24
CA ALA A 58 13.29 -14.79 -6.94
C ALA A 58 14.06 -13.54 -6.47
N PRO A 59 15.40 -13.62 -6.32
CA PRO A 59 16.22 -12.45 -6.05
C PRO A 59 16.10 -11.42 -7.18
N ASP A 60 16.49 -10.18 -6.87
CA ASP A 60 16.56 -9.06 -7.83
C ASP A 60 15.22 -8.61 -8.44
N TYR A 61 14.09 -9.04 -7.86
CA TYR A 61 12.76 -8.55 -8.21
C TYR A 61 12.30 -7.44 -7.26
N ASN A 62 12.17 -6.23 -7.79
CA ASN A 62 11.70 -5.05 -7.06
C ASN A 62 10.44 -4.45 -7.72
N VAL A 63 9.61 -3.79 -6.92
CA VAL A 63 8.43 -3.05 -7.41
C VAL A 63 8.61 -1.56 -7.18
N PHE A 64 8.25 -0.77 -8.18
CA PHE A 64 8.14 0.68 -8.08
C PHE A 64 6.68 1.11 -8.20
N VAL A 65 6.20 1.92 -7.24
CA VAL A 65 4.81 2.39 -7.18
C VAL A 65 4.73 3.87 -7.52
N ALA A 66 4.09 4.19 -8.65
CA ALA A 66 3.98 5.55 -9.18
C ALA A 66 2.52 6.02 -9.32
N GLY A 67 2.32 7.34 -9.31
CA GLY A 67 1.02 7.97 -9.52
C GLY A 67 0.98 9.41 -9.00
N PRO A 68 -0.14 10.12 -9.18
CA PRO A 68 -0.31 11.47 -8.65
C PRO A 68 -0.21 11.54 -7.12
N PRO A 69 0.15 12.70 -6.52
CA PRO A 69 0.03 12.91 -5.08
C PRO A 69 -1.45 12.80 -4.62
N GLY A 70 -1.67 12.44 -3.36
CA GLY A 70 -3.04 12.35 -2.79
C GLY A 70 -3.83 11.09 -3.15
N THR A 71 -3.24 10.15 -3.91
CA THR A 71 -3.90 8.90 -4.34
C THR A 71 -3.81 7.75 -3.33
N GLY A 72 -3.25 7.98 -2.15
CA GLY A 72 -3.13 6.95 -1.11
C GLY A 72 -2.09 5.85 -1.39
N ARG A 73 -1.26 5.97 -2.43
CA ARG A 73 -0.27 4.94 -2.86
C ARG A 73 0.52 4.29 -1.71
N LEU A 74 1.05 5.10 -0.79
CA LEU A 74 1.83 4.60 0.33
C LEU A 74 0.97 3.77 1.29
N ALA A 75 -0.20 4.27 1.66
CA ALA A 75 -1.12 3.58 2.57
C ALA A 75 -1.51 2.21 2.00
N VAL A 76 -1.97 2.20 0.75
CA VAL A 76 -2.31 0.98 0.01
C VAL A 76 -1.16 -0.03 -0.02
N THR A 77 0.05 0.44 -0.36
CA THR A 77 1.22 -0.43 -0.49
C THR A 77 1.58 -1.04 0.86
N LEU A 78 1.57 -0.24 1.94
CA LEU A 78 1.86 -0.72 3.29
C LEU A 78 0.81 -1.72 3.79
N ASP A 79 -0.47 -1.50 3.51
CA ASP A 79 -1.53 -2.40 3.96
C ASP A 79 -1.41 -3.78 3.28
N LEU A 80 -1.13 -3.81 1.97
CA LEU A 80 -0.85 -5.05 1.25
C LEU A 80 0.42 -5.75 1.77
N LEU A 81 1.49 -4.99 2.05
CA LEU A 81 2.74 -5.52 2.61
C LEU A 81 2.52 -6.13 4.01
N ARG A 82 1.79 -5.43 4.88
CA ARG A 82 1.49 -5.91 6.24
C ARG A 82 0.65 -7.18 6.21
N ALA A 83 -0.38 -7.22 5.38
CA ALA A 83 -1.21 -8.41 5.21
C ALA A 83 -0.38 -9.60 4.72
N ALA A 84 0.53 -9.39 3.76
CA ALA A 84 1.41 -10.43 3.26
C ALA A 84 2.47 -10.87 4.28
N ALA A 85 3.02 -9.94 5.06
CA ALA A 85 4.02 -10.23 6.08
C ALA A 85 3.43 -11.02 7.26
N ALA A 86 2.20 -10.72 7.67
CA ALA A 86 1.51 -11.44 8.75
C ALA A 86 1.32 -12.94 8.46
N ALA A 87 1.31 -13.33 7.18
CA ALA A 87 1.20 -14.72 6.75
C ALA A 87 2.56 -15.42 6.57
N ARG A 88 3.69 -14.74 6.84
CA ARG A 88 5.05 -15.28 6.68
C ARG A 88 5.70 -15.55 8.03
N PRO A 89 6.70 -16.46 8.09
CA PRO A 89 7.55 -16.57 9.25
C PRO A 89 8.21 -15.23 9.59
N ALA A 90 8.44 -14.99 10.89
CA ALA A 90 9.21 -13.84 11.33
C ALA A 90 10.60 -13.85 10.67
N ALA A 91 11.07 -12.67 10.28
CA ALA A 91 12.40 -12.53 9.70
C ALA A 91 13.49 -12.90 10.72
N SER A 92 14.58 -13.46 10.22
CA SER A 92 15.79 -13.74 11.00
C SER A 92 16.35 -12.45 11.62
N ASP A 93 16.94 -12.58 12.81
CA ASP A 93 17.74 -11.52 13.41
C ASP A 93 19.13 -11.52 12.73
N TRP A 94 19.56 -10.36 12.25
CA TRP A 94 20.92 -10.19 11.72
C TRP A 94 21.78 -9.45 12.74
N CYS A 95 22.87 -10.09 13.16
CA CYS A 95 23.82 -9.53 14.11
C CYS A 95 25.20 -9.35 13.44
N TYR A 96 25.86 -8.23 13.74
CA TYR A 96 27.26 -8.04 13.40
C TYR A 96 28.12 -8.34 14.63
N LEU A 97 29.02 -9.30 14.49
CA LEU A 97 29.98 -9.67 15.53
C LEU A 97 31.35 -9.09 15.21
N GLU A 98 32.06 -8.69 16.26
CA GLU A 98 33.44 -8.24 16.15
C GLU A 98 34.31 -9.36 15.59
N ASN A 99 35.12 -9.03 14.59
CA ASN A 99 36.06 -9.97 14.02
C ASN A 99 37.45 -9.71 14.60
N PHE A 100 37.80 -10.39 15.69
CA PHE A 100 39.08 -10.19 16.38
C PHE A 100 40.34 -10.37 15.52
N ARG A 101 40.21 -11.05 14.36
CA ARG A 101 41.33 -11.24 13.42
C ARG A 101 41.43 -10.09 12.42
N GLU A 102 40.30 -9.53 12.02
CA GLU A 102 40.19 -8.43 11.05
C GLU A 102 39.13 -7.42 11.57
N PRO A 103 39.50 -6.53 12.52
CA PRO A 103 38.52 -5.63 13.19
C PRO A 103 37.73 -4.74 12.23
N ASP A 104 38.30 -4.37 11.09
CA ASP A 104 37.64 -3.56 10.06
C ASP A 104 36.59 -4.35 9.25
N ARG A 105 36.39 -5.65 9.54
CA ARG A 105 35.52 -6.57 8.79
C ARG A 105 34.64 -7.38 9.75
N PRO A 106 33.61 -6.77 10.33
CA PRO A 106 32.67 -7.47 11.21
C PRO A 106 31.98 -8.63 10.48
N ILE A 107 31.67 -9.69 11.23
CA ILE A 107 31.05 -10.90 10.71
C ILE A 107 29.53 -10.76 10.83
N ALA A 108 28.82 -10.84 9.71
CA ALA A 108 27.37 -10.91 9.70
C ALA A 108 26.92 -12.35 10.04
N VAL A 109 26.10 -12.49 11.07
CA VAL A 109 25.52 -13.78 11.49
C VAL A 109 24.01 -13.68 11.41
N GLU A 110 23.41 -14.65 10.72
CA GLU A 110 21.96 -14.85 10.69
C GLU A 110 21.55 -15.72 11.88
N LEU A 111 20.58 -15.24 12.67
CA LEU A 111 20.03 -15.95 13.82
C LEU A 111 18.52 -16.10 13.66
N PRO A 112 17.91 -17.17 14.22
CA PRO A 112 16.46 -17.26 14.28
C PRO A 112 15.84 -16.04 14.96
N ALA A 113 14.63 -15.66 14.55
CA ALA A 113 13.92 -14.50 15.09
C ALA A 113 13.91 -14.48 16.63
N GLY A 114 14.34 -13.37 17.22
CA GLY A 114 14.43 -13.16 18.67
C GLY A 114 15.76 -13.60 19.31
N LYS A 115 16.56 -14.46 18.66
CA LYS A 115 17.82 -14.96 19.23
C LYS A 115 18.94 -13.93 19.26
N GLY A 116 18.87 -12.87 18.46
CA GLY A 116 19.85 -11.79 18.53
C GLY A 116 19.80 -11.04 19.87
N ARG A 117 18.62 -10.92 20.47
CA ARG A 117 18.47 -10.31 21.80
C ARG A 117 19.02 -11.18 22.92
N GLU A 118 18.79 -12.49 22.84
CA GLU A 118 19.37 -13.46 23.78
C GLU A 118 20.90 -13.42 23.69
N LEU A 119 21.46 -13.50 22.47
CA LEU A 119 22.90 -13.40 22.26
C LEU A 119 23.50 -12.11 22.86
N LYS A 120 22.83 -10.97 22.68
CA LYS A 120 23.29 -9.71 23.27
C LYS A 120 23.36 -9.80 24.81
N ALA A 121 22.32 -10.36 25.44
CA ALA A 121 22.29 -10.49 26.90
C ALA A 121 23.41 -11.40 27.40
N ASP A 122 23.61 -12.55 26.74
CA ASP A 122 24.68 -13.49 27.08
C ASP A 122 26.07 -12.84 26.98
N LEU A 123 26.30 -12.00 25.96
CA LEU A 123 27.54 -11.25 25.78
C LEU A 123 27.75 -10.13 26.81
N ASP A 124 26.68 -9.50 27.30
CA ASP A 124 26.76 -8.45 28.33
C ASP A 124 27.11 -9.03 29.72
N GLU A 125 26.96 -10.35 29.92
CA GLU A 125 27.29 -11.08 31.17
C GLU A 125 28.70 -11.69 31.19
N LEU A 126 29.48 -11.54 30.09
CA LEU A 126 30.84 -12.05 29.90
C LEU A 126 31.92 -11.03 30.31
#